data_AF-A0A934CX59-F1
#
_entry.id   AF-A0A934CX59-F1
#
_cell.length_a   1.000
_cell.length_b   1.000
_cell.length_c   1.000
_cell.angle_alpha   90.00
_cell.angle_beta   90.00
_cell.angle_gamma   90.00
#
_symmetry.space_group_name_H-M   'P 1'
#
loop_
_entity.id
_entity.type
_entity.pdbx_description
1 polymer ?
#
loop_
_entity_poly.entity_id
_entity_poly.type
_entity_poly.pdbx_seq_one_letter_code
_entity_poly.pdbx_strand_id
1 'polypeptide(L)'
;MKKIFILIACLALISSCTGSESSSRAAKKMLILGFDGMDPVMLDKYMTEGVMPNFKALKEKGDFKSLATSMPPQSPVAWSDLITGMNPGGHGIFDFIARDPLTYSPYLSTSKTTDAKKSLSVGEWVFPISEAETTLMRRGKAFWKILEEHGIPATVLHVPANFPPEETKAKTISGMGTPDIKGTYGTFSFYTTRDLKNKKSAESGIVFQVELKNNIIKTELTGSPNTFKKEKPMTAVPLIIKVDPENPVALIQVQDKEFILREGEWSDWVNVEFKLIPLQKVNGICRFHLSKVHPYLELYVTPVNIDPSKPILP
;
A
#
# COMPACT_ATOMS: atom_id res chain seq x y z
N MET A 1 35.54 71.13 26.65
CA MET A 1 34.35 70.83 27.47
C MET A 1 33.34 70.05 26.62
N LYS A 2 32.99 68.81 27.03
CA LYS A 2 31.67 68.11 26.94
C LYS A 2 30.81 68.37 25.68
N LYS A 3 30.35 67.46 24.80
CA LYS A 3 29.77 66.08 24.88
C LYS A 3 29.56 65.59 23.41
N ILE A 4 29.87 64.35 22.99
CA ILE A 4 29.12 63.06 23.11
C ILE A 4 27.90 62.90 22.17
N PHE A 5 27.98 61.86 21.30
CA PHE A 5 26.91 61.00 20.71
C PHE A 5 26.03 61.60 19.58
N ILE A 6 25.77 60.98 18.42
CA ILE A 6 25.37 59.59 18.09
C ILE A 6 25.86 59.15 16.70
N LEU A 7 26.20 57.86 16.66
CA LEU A 7 26.61 57.01 15.56
C LEU A 7 25.40 56.62 14.68
N ILE A 8 25.39 56.96 13.38
CA ILE A 8 24.68 56.19 12.34
C ILE A 8 25.62 56.12 11.14
N ALA A 9 26.49 55.11 11.14
CA ALA A 9 27.20 54.68 9.96
C ALA A 9 26.19 53.95 9.07
N CYS A 10 25.65 54.66 8.07
CA CYS A 10 25.10 54.02 6.89
C CYS A 10 26.27 53.35 6.15
N LEU A 11 26.63 52.14 6.58
CA LEU A 11 27.38 51.22 5.73
C LEU A 11 26.49 50.94 4.52
N ALA A 12 26.77 51.65 3.43
CA ALA A 12 26.49 51.20 2.08
C ALA A 12 27.34 49.95 1.82
N LEU A 13 26.96 48.83 2.44
CA LEU A 13 27.30 47.50 1.96
C LEU A 13 26.51 47.30 0.68
N ILE A 14 27.10 47.77 -0.42
CA ILE A 14 26.84 47.22 -1.75
C ILE A 14 27.44 45.82 -1.73
N SER A 15 26.83 44.92 -0.96
CA SER A 15 26.96 43.50 -1.19
C SER A 15 26.18 43.26 -2.47
N SER A 16 26.91 43.07 -3.55
CA SER A 16 26.46 42.41 -4.77
C SER A 16 25.32 41.43 -4.48
N CYS A 17 24.09 41.88 -4.64
CA CYS A 17 22.99 41.02 -5.03
C CYS A 17 23.19 40.67 -6.50
N THR A 18 24.33 40.04 -6.82
CA THR A 18 24.29 38.92 -7.73
C THR A 18 23.46 37.87 -7.00
N GLY A 19 22.14 38.03 -7.05
CA GLY A 19 21.28 36.88 -6.97
C GLY A 19 21.86 35.95 -8.02
N SER A 20 22.49 34.87 -7.57
CA SER A 20 22.53 33.69 -8.40
C SER A 20 21.07 33.30 -8.51
N GLU A 21 20.39 33.88 -9.51
CA GLU A 21 19.66 33.04 -10.42
C GLU A 21 20.66 31.99 -10.88
N SER A 22 20.81 30.96 -10.03
CA SER A 22 21.20 29.63 -10.42
C SER A 22 20.35 29.39 -11.65
N SER A 23 20.98 29.60 -12.80
CA SER A 23 20.46 29.22 -14.07
C SER A 23 20.12 27.76 -13.91
N SER A 24 18.87 27.47 -13.58
CA SER A 24 18.32 26.14 -13.66
C SER A 24 18.26 25.87 -15.16
N ARG A 25 19.42 25.56 -15.76
CA ARG A 25 19.47 24.50 -16.75
C ARG A 25 18.58 23.43 -16.16
N ALA A 26 17.40 23.25 -16.74
CA ALA A 26 16.41 22.32 -16.23
C ALA A 26 17.17 21.03 -15.91
N ALA A 27 17.36 20.75 -14.61
CA ALA A 27 18.21 19.66 -14.21
C ALA A 27 17.64 18.41 -14.90
N LYS A 28 18.50 17.64 -15.58
CA LYS A 28 18.04 16.44 -16.27
C LYS A 28 17.29 15.57 -15.27
N LYS A 29 15.99 15.40 -15.47
CA LYS A 29 15.16 14.54 -14.63
C LYS A 29 15.42 13.09 -15.01
N MET A 30 15.49 12.22 -14.02
CA MET A 30 15.56 10.77 -14.21
C MET A 30 14.21 10.17 -13.83
N LEU A 31 13.67 9.30 -14.69
CA LEU A 31 12.50 8.49 -14.42
C LEU A 31 12.91 7.03 -14.46
N ILE A 32 12.65 6.30 -13.38
CA ILE A 32 12.86 4.86 -13.31
C ILE A 32 11.47 4.23 -13.33
N LEU A 33 11.21 3.41 -14.35
CA LEU A 33 10.00 2.60 -14.46
C LEU A 33 10.39 1.15 -14.26
N GLY A 34 9.81 0.50 -13.25
CA GLY A 34 9.99 -0.93 -13.04
C GLY A 34 8.71 -1.68 -13.32
N PHE A 35 8.84 -2.79 -14.05
CA PHE A 35 7.74 -3.66 -14.44
C PHE A 35 7.98 -5.03 -13.80
N ASP A 36 7.11 -5.46 -12.89
CA ASP A 36 7.24 -6.75 -12.22
C ASP A 36 7.03 -7.89 -13.22
N GLY A 37 7.88 -8.92 -13.16
CA GLY A 37 7.79 -10.09 -14.03
C GLY A 37 7.96 -9.82 -15.54
N MET A 38 8.54 -8.69 -15.95
CA MET A 38 8.72 -8.37 -17.37
C MET A 38 9.83 -9.22 -18.01
N ASP A 39 9.42 -10.32 -18.64
CA ASP A 39 10.32 -11.25 -19.31
C ASP A 39 10.93 -10.64 -20.59
N PRO A 40 12.27 -10.63 -20.73
CA PRO A 40 12.95 -10.00 -21.86
C PRO A 40 12.72 -10.73 -23.20
N VAL A 41 12.47 -12.05 -23.17
CA VAL A 41 12.20 -12.84 -24.38
C VAL A 41 10.79 -12.54 -24.91
N MET A 42 9.80 -12.48 -24.02
CA MET A 42 8.44 -12.07 -24.38
C MET A 42 8.40 -10.62 -24.87
N LEU A 43 9.11 -9.71 -24.19
CA LEU A 43 9.16 -8.31 -24.61
C LEU A 43 9.76 -8.16 -26.01
N ASP A 44 10.85 -8.87 -26.34
CA ASP A 44 11.47 -8.83 -27.66
C ASP A 44 10.55 -9.39 -28.75
N LYS A 45 9.86 -10.50 -28.47
CA LYS A 45 8.84 -11.07 -29.36
C LYS A 45 7.73 -10.04 -29.64
N TYR A 46 7.16 -9.43 -28.61
CA TYR A 46 6.05 -8.47 -28.78
C TYR A 46 6.48 -7.13 -29.40
N MET A 47 7.74 -6.72 -29.26
CA MET A 47 8.30 -5.62 -30.02
C MET A 47 8.40 -5.96 -31.52
N THR A 48 8.81 -7.19 -31.85
CA THR A 48 8.92 -7.69 -33.23
C THR A 48 7.56 -7.82 -33.92
N GLU A 49 6.56 -8.34 -33.20
CA GLU A 49 5.17 -8.45 -33.67
C GLU A 49 4.45 -7.09 -33.76
N GLY A 50 5.07 -5.99 -33.32
CA GLY A 50 4.49 -4.65 -33.36
C GLY A 50 3.48 -4.34 -32.24
N VAL A 51 3.30 -5.26 -31.28
CA VAL A 51 2.39 -5.10 -30.13
C VAL A 51 2.93 -4.07 -29.12
N MET A 52 4.25 -3.95 -28.99
CA MET A 52 4.93 -3.04 -28.04
C MET A 52 5.74 -1.92 -28.72
N PRO A 53 5.10 -1.02 -29.49
CA PRO A 53 5.79 -0.03 -30.33
C PRO A 53 6.59 1.00 -29.51
N ASN A 54 6.14 1.35 -28.30
CA ASN A 54 6.85 2.30 -27.45
C ASN A 54 8.17 1.73 -26.89
N PHE A 55 8.16 0.45 -26.49
CA PHE A 55 9.40 -0.22 -26.06
C PHE A 55 10.37 -0.40 -27.23
N LYS A 56 9.86 -0.71 -28.44
CA LYS A 56 10.67 -0.74 -29.65
C LYS A 56 11.35 0.61 -29.91
N ALA A 57 10.59 1.70 -29.83
CA ALA A 57 11.13 3.05 -30.00
C ALA A 57 12.18 3.42 -28.92
N LEU A 58 11.99 2.97 -27.67
CA LEU A 58 12.97 3.16 -26.60
C LEU A 58 14.25 2.37 -26.87
N LYS A 59 14.13 1.12 -27.33
CA LYS A 59 15.25 0.26 -27.72
C LYS A 59 16.06 0.85 -28.88
N GLU A 60 15.40 1.45 -29.88
CA GLU A 60 16.05 2.07 -31.04
C GLU A 60 16.76 3.40 -30.70
N LYS A 61 16.23 4.17 -29.75
CA LYS A 61 16.78 5.48 -29.35
C LYS A 61 17.81 5.40 -28.24
N GLY A 62 17.86 4.29 -27.51
CA GLY A 62 18.63 4.12 -26.28
C GLY A 62 19.42 2.83 -26.25
N ASP A 63 19.71 2.35 -25.04
CA ASP A 63 20.35 1.06 -24.79
C ASP A 63 19.31 0.09 -24.23
N PHE A 64 19.33 -1.15 -24.70
CA PHE A 64 18.41 -2.20 -24.27
C PHE A 64 19.19 -3.49 -24.07
N LYS A 65 19.27 -3.93 -22.82
CA LYS A 65 20.07 -5.09 -22.42
C LYS A 65 19.25 -5.97 -21.51
N SER A 66 19.40 -7.29 -21.69
CA SER A 66 18.90 -8.26 -20.73
C SER A 66 19.66 -8.08 -19.41
N LEU A 67 18.93 -8.00 -18.31
CA LEU A 67 19.49 -7.95 -16.97
C LEU A 67 19.26 -9.29 -16.28
N ALA A 68 20.27 -9.78 -15.56
CA ALA A 68 20.09 -10.93 -14.69
C ALA A 68 19.20 -10.54 -13.50
N THR A 69 18.37 -11.48 -13.06
CA THR A 69 17.52 -11.31 -11.88
C THR A 69 18.28 -11.67 -10.60
N SER A 70 17.66 -11.39 -9.44
CA SER A 70 18.15 -11.78 -8.12
C SER A 70 18.17 -13.30 -7.94
N MET A 71 18.96 -13.79 -6.99
CA MET A 71 18.92 -15.19 -6.54
C MET A 71 18.62 -15.23 -5.04
N PRO A 72 17.40 -15.63 -4.62
CA PRO A 72 16.33 -16.23 -5.44
C PRO A 72 15.56 -15.20 -6.30
N PRO A 73 14.94 -15.63 -7.41
CA PRO A 73 14.23 -14.77 -8.36
C PRO A 73 12.80 -14.44 -7.88
N GLN A 74 12.70 -13.85 -6.68
CA GLN A 74 11.44 -13.44 -6.06
C GLN A 74 11.30 -11.91 -6.12
N SER A 75 10.11 -11.38 -6.38
CA SER A 75 9.88 -9.93 -6.45
C SER A 75 10.43 -9.16 -5.23
N PRO A 76 10.13 -9.50 -3.96
CA PRO A 76 10.64 -8.73 -2.81
C PRO A 76 12.17 -8.73 -2.72
N VAL A 77 12.83 -9.75 -3.30
CA VAL A 77 14.28 -9.88 -3.36
C VAL A 77 14.85 -8.98 -4.45
N ALA A 78 14.38 -9.12 -5.69
CA ALA A 78 14.83 -8.30 -6.82
C ALA A 78 14.60 -6.80 -6.60
N TRP A 79 13.46 -6.43 -6.01
CA TRP A 79 13.18 -5.04 -5.65
C TRP A 79 14.09 -4.55 -4.54
N SER A 80 14.43 -5.38 -3.55
CA SER A 80 15.39 -5.01 -2.50
C SER A 80 16.82 -4.83 -3.04
N ASP A 81 17.23 -5.69 -3.99
CA ASP A 81 18.49 -5.55 -4.73
C ASP A 81 18.52 -4.18 -5.45
N LEU A 82 17.47 -3.83 -6.21
CA LEU A 82 17.35 -2.55 -6.90
C LEU A 82 17.43 -1.35 -5.94
N ILE A 83 16.70 -1.42 -4.83
CA ILE A 83 16.59 -0.32 -3.87
C ILE A 83 17.94 -0.02 -3.21
N THR A 84 18.69 -1.06 -2.87
CA THR A 84 19.87 -0.95 -2.00
C THR A 84 21.19 -1.08 -2.74
N GLY A 85 21.19 -1.65 -3.94
CA GLY A 85 22.40 -2.09 -4.64
C GLY A 85 23.12 -3.27 -3.96
N MET A 86 22.52 -3.87 -2.94
CA MET A 86 23.05 -5.05 -2.24
C MET A 86 22.49 -6.32 -2.85
N ASN A 87 23.03 -7.48 -2.47
CA ASN A 87 22.44 -8.79 -2.74
C ASN A 87 21.59 -9.25 -1.53
N PRO A 88 20.93 -10.43 -1.60
CA PRO A 88 20.07 -10.92 -0.52
C PRO A 88 20.76 -11.10 0.83
N GLY A 89 22.05 -11.47 0.84
CA GLY A 89 22.85 -11.52 2.06
C GLY A 89 23.07 -10.15 2.72
N GLY A 90 23.06 -9.08 1.93
CA GLY A 90 23.24 -7.71 2.38
C GLY A 90 21.95 -7.07 2.90
N HIS A 91 20.88 -7.10 2.11
CA HIS A 91 19.60 -6.47 2.48
C HIS A 91 18.70 -7.38 3.33
N GLY A 92 18.98 -8.69 3.40
CA GLY A 92 18.33 -9.64 4.32
C GLY A 92 16.95 -10.14 3.90
N ILE A 93 16.52 -9.90 2.67
CA ILE A 93 15.22 -10.35 2.14
C ILE A 93 15.48 -11.54 1.21
N PHE A 94 14.82 -12.67 1.45
CA PHE A 94 15.03 -13.91 0.69
C PHE A 94 13.77 -14.51 0.07
N ASP A 95 12.59 -14.04 0.48
CA ASP A 95 11.28 -14.51 0.00
C ASP A 95 10.22 -13.48 0.40
N PHE A 96 8.94 -13.70 0.12
CA PHE A 96 7.79 -12.97 0.65
C PHE A 96 7.52 -13.28 2.13
N ILE A 97 7.83 -14.51 2.54
CA ILE A 97 7.58 -15.01 3.89
C ILE A 97 8.90 -15.47 4.48
N ALA A 98 9.17 -15.05 5.71
CA ALA A 98 10.25 -15.59 6.52
C ALA A 98 9.68 -16.41 7.68
N ARG A 99 10.50 -17.29 8.25
CA ARG A 99 10.12 -18.14 9.37
C ARG A 99 10.87 -17.74 10.61
N ASP A 100 10.14 -17.58 11.72
CA ASP A 100 10.76 -17.40 13.02
C ASP A 100 11.52 -18.69 13.41
N PRO A 101 12.83 -18.63 13.74
CA PRO A 101 13.62 -19.82 13.98
C PRO A 101 13.27 -20.53 15.30
N LEU A 102 12.66 -19.84 16.26
CA LEU A 102 12.29 -20.39 17.56
C LEU A 102 10.89 -21.02 17.52
N THR A 103 9.94 -20.32 16.92
CA THR A 103 8.51 -20.69 16.94
C THR A 103 8.05 -21.38 15.66
N TYR A 104 8.87 -21.36 14.60
CA TYR A 104 8.53 -21.86 13.27
C TYR A 104 7.34 -21.15 12.61
N SER A 105 6.86 -20.04 13.19
CA SER A 105 5.73 -19.29 12.66
C SER A 105 6.15 -18.47 11.44
N PRO A 106 5.33 -18.43 10.37
CA PRO A 106 5.59 -17.58 9.22
C PRO A 106 5.30 -16.10 9.57
N TYR A 107 6.08 -15.20 8.99
CA TYR A 107 5.85 -13.75 9.04
C TYR A 107 6.23 -13.10 7.71
N LEU A 108 5.70 -11.90 7.44
CA LEU A 108 6.03 -11.14 6.24
C LEU A 108 7.51 -10.74 6.27
N SER A 109 8.25 -11.06 5.22
CA SER A 109 9.70 -10.84 5.18
C SER A 109 10.10 -9.38 5.09
N THR A 110 9.23 -8.54 4.51
CA THR A 110 9.52 -7.13 4.18
C THR A 110 9.15 -6.17 5.30
N SER A 111 8.14 -6.50 6.10
CA SER A 111 7.68 -5.68 7.21
C SER A 111 7.26 -6.54 8.39
N LYS A 112 7.48 -6.04 9.60
CA LYS A 112 7.03 -6.71 10.83
C LYS A 112 6.32 -5.71 11.72
N THR A 113 5.07 -6.02 12.07
CA THR A 113 4.30 -5.25 13.05
C THR A 113 4.38 -5.94 14.40
N THR A 114 4.73 -5.18 15.43
CA THR A 114 4.75 -5.63 16.83
C THR A 114 3.69 -4.90 17.63
N ASP A 115 3.04 -5.61 18.55
CA ASP A 115 2.11 -5.01 19.49
C ASP A 115 2.83 -4.00 20.41
N ALA A 116 2.04 -3.14 21.05
CA ALA A 116 2.50 -2.25 22.10
C ALA A 116 3.28 -3.00 23.19
N LYS A 117 4.53 -2.61 23.42
CA LYS A 117 5.43 -3.19 24.44
C LYS A 117 4.89 -3.02 25.87
N LYS A 118 4.10 -1.98 26.13
CA LYS A 118 3.47 -1.71 27.43
C LYS A 118 1.97 -1.53 27.23
N SER A 119 1.18 -2.24 28.02
CA SER A 119 -0.28 -2.10 28.05
C SER A 119 -0.81 -2.27 29.47
N LEU A 120 -1.93 -1.59 29.75
CA LEU A 120 -2.73 -1.80 30.96
C LEU A 120 -3.96 -2.62 30.60
N SER A 121 -4.19 -3.72 31.30
CA SER A 121 -5.40 -4.53 31.11
C SER A 121 -6.40 -4.27 32.23
N VAL A 122 -7.65 -3.96 31.88
CA VAL A 122 -8.77 -3.79 32.82
C VAL A 122 -9.95 -4.63 32.33
N GLY A 123 -10.22 -5.76 33.01
CA GLY A 123 -11.22 -6.72 32.56
C GLY A 123 -10.86 -7.31 31.19
N GLU A 124 -11.75 -7.17 30.21
CA GLU A 124 -11.54 -7.61 28.82
C GLU A 124 -10.78 -6.58 27.97
N TRP A 125 -10.59 -5.36 28.48
CA TRP A 125 -9.97 -4.26 27.77
C TRP A 125 -8.46 -4.24 27.94
N VAL A 126 -7.77 -3.87 26.87
CA VAL A 126 -6.32 -3.68 26.78
C VAL A 126 -6.07 -2.27 26.28
N PHE A 127 -5.45 -1.44 27.11
CA PHE A 127 -5.10 -0.07 26.76
C PHE A 127 -3.59 0.03 26.53
N PRO A 128 -3.13 0.22 25.28
CA PRO A 128 -1.72 0.39 24.99
C PRO A 128 -1.20 1.68 25.63
N ILE A 129 -0.11 1.57 26.39
CA ILE A 129 0.61 2.71 26.99
C ILE A 129 1.74 3.15 26.05
N SER A 130 2.24 2.23 25.22
CA SER A 130 3.19 2.50 24.14
C SER A 130 2.54 2.26 22.78
N GLU A 131 3.09 2.85 21.73
CA GLU A 131 2.64 2.60 20.36
C GLU A 131 3.05 1.19 19.89
N ALA A 132 2.26 0.65 18.94
CA ALA A 132 2.66 -0.49 18.13
C ALA A 132 3.72 -0.02 17.12
N GLU A 133 4.66 -0.89 16.78
CA GLU A 133 5.79 -0.55 15.92
C GLU A 133 5.77 -1.44 14.68
N THR A 134 5.71 -0.84 13.50
CA THR A 134 5.94 -1.53 12.23
C THR A 134 7.35 -1.21 11.75
N THR A 135 8.16 -2.24 11.55
CA THR A 135 9.56 -2.12 11.14
C THR A 135 9.75 -2.59 9.71
N LEU A 136 10.46 -1.80 8.90
CA LEU A 136 10.96 -2.22 7.59
C LEU A 136 12.10 -3.22 7.81
N MET A 137 11.95 -4.43 7.30
CA MET A 137 12.91 -5.51 7.51
C MET A 137 14.07 -5.49 6.51
N ARG A 138 13.88 -4.81 5.37
CA ARG A 138 14.93 -4.57 4.36
C ARG A 138 16.04 -3.73 4.98
N ARG A 139 17.25 -4.28 5.01
CA ARG A 139 18.47 -3.59 5.43
C ARG A 139 19.10 -2.85 4.26
N GLY A 140 20.03 -1.95 4.59
CA GLY A 140 20.72 -1.13 3.59
C GLY A 140 19.96 0.14 3.28
N LYS A 141 20.72 1.17 2.90
CA LYS A 141 20.19 2.49 2.56
C LYS A 141 19.55 2.43 1.17
N ALA A 142 18.30 2.89 1.04
CA ALA A 142 17.72 3.04 -0.29
C ALA A 142 18.46 4.12 -1.10
N PHE A 143 18.56 3.93 -2.41
CA PHE A 143 19.27 4.90 -3.26
C PHE A 143 18.62 6.30 -3.23
N TRP A 144 17.31 6.43 -3.01
CA TRP A 144 16.67 7.74 -2.86
C TRP A 144 17.07 8.47 -1.57
N LYS A 145 17.49 7.76 -0.52
CA LYS A 145 18.08 8.37 0.67
C LYS A 145 19.48 8.92 0.38
N ILE A 146 20.24 8.22 -0.48
CA ILE A 146 21.53 8.73 -0.98
C ILE A 146 21.30 10.00 -1.82
N LEU A 147 20.26 10.01 -2.67
CA LEU A 147 19.88 11.20 -3.44
C LEU A 147 19.55 12.39 -2.52
N GLU A 148 18.77 12.17 -1.47
CA GLU A 148 18.44 13.19 -0.48
C GLU A 148 19.70 13.78 0.20
N GLU A 149 20.63 12.93 0.62
CA GLU A 149 21.89 13.35 1.25
C GLU A 149 22.74 14.25 0.33
N HIS A 150 22.53 14.16 -0.98
CA HIS A 150 23.16 15.00 -2.00
C HIS A 150 22.25 16.14 -2.49
N GLY A 151 21.14 16.40 -1.80
CA GLY A 151 20.21 17.48 -2.13
C GLY A 151 19.39 17.25 -3.40
N ILE A 152 19.28 16.01 -3.88
CA ILE A 152 18.50 15.64 -5.06
C ILE A 152 17.11 15.18 -4.61
N PRO A 153 16.03 15.91 -4.94
CA PRO A 153 14.69 15.52 -4.55
C PRO A 153 14.23 14.27 -5.31
N ALA A 154 13.49 13.40 -4.62
CA ALA A 154 12.95 12.17 -5.19
C ALA A 154 11.44 12.02 -4.87
N THR A 155 10.75 11.35 -5.78
CA THR A 155 9.38 10.86 -5.60
C THR A 155 9.37 9.37 -5.88
N VAL A 156 8.89 8.58 -4.94
CA VAL A 156 8.90 7.11 -4.96
C VAL A 156 7.45 6.62 -4.97
N LEU A 157 7.01 6.02 -6.07
CA LEU A 157 5.62 5.61 -6.26
C LEU A 157 5.52 4.10 -6.42
N HIS A 158 4.75 3.46 -5.54
CA HIS A 158 4.42 2.04 -5.59
C HIS A 158 5.64 1.10 -5.65
N VAL A 159 6.77 1.51 -5.08
CA VAL A 159 7.97 0.68 -5.05
C VAL A 159 7.78 -0.46 -4.04
N PRO A 160 7.91 -1.74 -4.45
CA PRO A 160 7.80 -2.88 -3.55
C PRO A 160 8.86 -2.88 -2.45
N ALA A 161 8.62 -3.65 -1.38
CA ALA A 161 9.58 -3.84 -0.27
C ALA A 161 10.04 -2.52 0.40
N ASN A 162 9.18 -1.50 0.37
CA ASN A 162 9.42 -0.21 1.02
C ASN A 162 8.27 0.15 1.97
N PHE A 163 7.77 -0.84 2.74
CA PHE A 163 6.77 -0.63 3.78
C PHE A 163 7.32 -1.02 5.17
N PRO A 164 7.14 -0.17 6.21
CA PRO A 164 6.79 1.24 6.09
C PRO A 164 7.82 1.98 5.21
N PRO A 165 7.45 3.10 4.58
CA PRO A 165 8.40 3.92 3.84
C PRO A 165 9.66 4.20 4.65
N GLU A 166 10.84 4.03 4.06
CA GLU A 166 12.07 4.48 4.71
C GLU A 166 12.01 5.99 4.98
N GLU A 167 12.29 6.38 6.22
CA GLU A 167 12.28 7.78 6.65
C GLU A 167 13.25 8.63 5.83
N THR A 168 12.67 9.46 4.96
CA THR A 168 13.34 10.35 4.01
C THR A 168 12.44 11.55 3.70
N LYS A 169 12.99 12.62 3.14
CA LYS A 169 12.24 13.76 2.58
C LYS A 169 11.58 13.43 1.23
N ALA A 170 11.83 12.25 0.67
CA ALA A 170 11.24 11.83 -0.58
C ALA A 170 9.72 11.61 -0.40
N LYS A 171 8.93 12.09 -1.36
CA LYS A 171 7.49 11.81 -1.38
C LYS A 171 7.29 10.34 -1.74
N THR A 172 6.77 9.54 -0.81
CA THR A 172 6.75 8.08 -0.96
C THR A 172 5.35 7.51 -0.79
N ILE A 173 4.98 6.62 -1.71
CA ILE A 173 3.85 5.70 -1.57
C ILE A 173 4.42 4.29 -1.72
N SER A 174 4.30 3.47 -0.67
CA SER A 174 4.77 2.08 -0.68
C SER A 174 4.00 1.24 -1.69
N GLY A 175 4.66 0.23 -2.25
CA GLY A 175 4.06 -0.73 -3.18
C GLY A 175 3.74 -2.08 -2.53
N MET A 176 3.93 -3.13 -3.32
CA MET A 176 3.81 -4.53 -2.89
C MET A 176 4.62 -4.79 -1.59
N GLY A 177 3.99 -5.45 -0.63
CA GLY A 177 4.52 -5.61 0.74
C GLY A 177 3.85 -4.72 1.78
N THR A 178 3.05 -3.75 1.34
CA THR A 178 2.15 -2.97 2.22
C THR A 178 0.99 -3.85 2.67
N PRO A 179 0.79 -4.06 3.98
CA PRO A 179 -0.32 -4.84 4.49
C PRO A 179 -1.64 -4.09 4.35
N ASP A 180 -2.75 -4.83 4.30
CA ASP A 180 -4.08 -4.26 4.49
C ASP A 180 -4.32 -3.89 5.97
N ILE A 181 -5.47 -3.29 6.31
CA ILE A 181 -5.76 -2.92 7.71
C ILE A 181 -5.88 -4.13 8.65
N LYS A 182 -5.93 -5.36 8.11
CA LYS A 182 -5.92 -6.61 8.89
C LYS A 182 -4.50 -7.08 9.19
N GLY A 183 -3.49 -6.45 8.61
CA GLY A 183 -2.09 -6.86 8.71
C GLY A 183 -1.72 -8.00 7.76
N THR A 184 -2.56 -8.31 6.76
CA THR A 184 -2.30 -9.41 5.83
C THR A 184 -1.78 -8.90 4.49
N TYR A 185 -1.37 -9.81 3.60
CA TYR A 185 -0.88 -9.51 2.25
C TYR A 185 -2.02 -9.24 1.25
N GLY A 186 -3.00 -8.45 1.65
CA GLY A 186 -4.16 -8.09 0.84
C GLY A 186 -5.26 -9.17 0.84
N THR A 187 -5.94 -9.35 1.97
CA THR A 187 -7.07 -10.28 2.07
C THR A 187 -8.36 -9.65 1.57
N PHE A 188 -8.78 -10.05 0.37
CA PHE A 188 -10.05 -9.61 -0.22
C PHE A 188 -11.27 -10.30 0.44
N SER A 189 -12.45 -9.71 0.25
CA SER A 189 -13.73 -10.30 0.68
C SER A 189 -14.58 -10.61 -0.54
N PHE A 190 -15.09 -11.84 -0.65
CA PHE A 190 -15.92 -12.26 -1.77
C PHE A 190 -17.27 -12.77 -1.26
N TYR A 191 -18.35 -12.07 -1.63
CA TYR A 191 -19.70 -12.38 -1.19
C TYR A 191 -20.45 -13.08 -2.31
N THR A 192 -21.06 -14.23 -2.03
CA THR A 192 -21.82 -14.96 -3.04
C THR A 192 -23.03 -15.69 -2.49
N THR A 193 -24.11 -15.71 -3.27
CA THR A 193 -25.29 -16.56 -3.00
C THR A 193 -25.18 -17.95 -3.64
N ARG A 194 -24.11 -18.19 -4.42
CA ARG A 194 -23.82 -19.49 -5.00
C ARG A 194 -23.46 -20.48 -3.90
N ASP A 195 -24.05 -21.67 -3.94
CA ASP A 195 -23.62 -22.76 -3.08
C ASP A 195 -22.23 -23.28 -3.52
N LEU A 196 -21.24 -23.08 -2.66
CA LEU A 196 -19.85 -23.44 -2.91
C LEU A 196 -19.44 -24.78 -2.25
N LYS A 197 -20.38 -25.56 -1.71
CA LYS A 197 -20.11 -26.89 -1.11
C LYS A 197 -18.88 -26.89 -0.18
N ASN A 198 -18.85 -25.96 0.77
CA ASN A 198 -17.83 -25.82 1.84
C ASN A 198 -16.42 -25.32 1.46
N LYS A 199 -16.20 -24.67 0.30
CA LYS A 199 -14.95 -23.90 0.09
C LYS A 199 -14.98 -22.58 0.90
N LYS A 200 -14.40 -22.59 2.10
CA LYS A 200 -14.43 -21.44 3.03
C LYS A 200 -13.31 -20.40 2.81
N SER A 201 -12.26 -20.71 2.05
CA SER A 201 -11.16 -19.77 1.80
C SER A 201 -10.61 -19.91 0.38
N ALA A 202 -10.45 -18.78 -0.32
CA ALA A 202 -9.56 -18.69 -1.48
C ALA A 202 -8.12 -18.46 -0.97
N GLU A 203 -7.10 -18.79 -1.76
CA GLU A 203 -5.68 -18.69 -1.36
C GLU A 203 -5.26 -17.31 -0.84
N SER A 204 -6.00 -16.24 -1.18
CA SER A 204 -5.70 -14.87 -0.75
C SER A 204 -6.92 -14.07 -0.28
N GLY A 205 -8.06 -14.72 0.01
CA GLY A 205 -9.30 -14.02 0.34
C GLY A 205 -10.32 -14.85 1.12
N ILE A 206 -11.27 -14.16 1.75
CA ILE A 206 -12.35 -14.77 2.53
C ILE A 206 -13.61 -14.83 1.68
N VAL A 207 -14.22 -16.00 1.62
CA VAL A 207 -15.48 -16.21 0.91
C VAL A 207 -16.65 -16.22 1.90
N PHE A 208 -17.57 -15.28 1.73
CA PHE A 208 -18.80 -15.13 2.50
C PHE A 208 -19.97 -15.68 1.69
N GLN A 209 -20.46 -16.86 2.07
CA GLN A 209 -21.72 -17.35 1.56
C GLN A 209 -22.86 -16.56 2.20
N VAL A 210 -23.63 -15.84 1.38
CA VAL A 210 -24.70 -14.94 1.82
C VAL A 210 -26.06 -15.39 1.30
N GLU A 211 -27.11 -15.02 2.02
CA GLU A 211 -28.48 -15.40 1.68
C GLU A 211 -29.25 -14.20 1.13
N LEU A 212 -29.88 -14.38 -0.04
CA LEU A 212 -30.75 -13.39 -0.65
C LEU A 212 -32.19 -13.58 -0.14
N LYS A 213 -32.72 -12.59 0.59
CA LYS A 213 -34.11 -12.58 1.06
C LYS A 213 -34.82 -11.33 0.56
N ASN A 214 -35.93 -11.50 -0.15
CA ASN A 214 -36.71 -10.38 -0.70
C ASN A 214 -35.83 -9.38 -1.46
N ASN A 215 -34.95 -9.89 -2.33
CA ASN A 215 -33.99 -9.10 -3.11
C ASN A 215 -32.96 -8.31 -2.29
N ILE A 216 -32.80 -8.64 -1.00
CA ILE A 216 -31.86 -7.97 -0.10
C ILE A 216 -30.95 -9.01 0.56
N ILE A 217 -29.65 -8.72 0.54
CA ILE A 217 -28.64 -9.41 1.33
C ILE A 217 -28.19 -8.45 2.43
N LYS A 218 -28.19 -8.94 3.67
CA LYS A 218 -27.61 -8.25 4.83
C LYS A 218 -26.41 -9.06 5.29
N THR A 219 -25.26 -8.42 5.31
CA THR A 219 -23.98 -9.03 5.71
C THR A 219 -23.10 -7.96 6.35
N GLU A 220 -21.81 -8.23 6.50
CA GLU A 220 -20.85 -7.33 7.10
C GLU A 220 -19.57 -7.27 6.27
N LEU A 221 -18.97 -6.08 6.22
CA LEU A 221 -17.60 -5.89 5.77
C LEU A 221 -16.67 -5.99 6.97
N THR A 222 -15.69 -6.90 6.90
CA THR A 222 -14.73 -7.13 7.99
C THR A 222 -13.55 -6.16 7.91
N GLY A 223 -13.24 -5.53 9.05
CA GLY A 223 -12.15 -4.57 9.22
C GLY A 223 -10.94 -5.17 9.91
N SER A 224 -10.22 -4.36 10.69
CA SER A 224 -9.03 -4.79 11.46
C SER A 224 -9.40 -5.56 12.73
N PRO A 225 -8.48 -6.35 13.33
CA PRO A 225 -8.60 -6.83 14.70
C PRO A 225 -8.76 -5.68 15.70
N ASN A 226 -9.60 -5.85 16.73
CA ASN A 226 -9.76 -4.87 17.79
C ASN A 226 -8.70 -5.07 18.88
N THR A 227 -7.57 -4.39 18.73
CA THR A 227 -6.43 -4.47 19.66
C THR A 227 -6.72 -3.95 21.07
N PHE A 228 -7.84 -3.26 21.29
CA PHE A 228 -8.29 -2.83 22.62
C PHE A 228 -8.98 -3.94 23.42
N LYS A 229 -9.18 -5.12 22.86
CA LYS A 229 -9.77 -6.27 23.54
C LYS A 229 -8.79 -7.43 23.56
N LYS A 230 -8.76 -8.18 24.67
CA LYS A 230 -7.83 -9.31 24.86
C LYS A 230 -7.87 -10.36 23.75
N GLU A 231 -9.07 -10.70 23.27
CA GLU A 231 -9.27 -11.69 22.20
C GLU A 231 -9.05 -11.14 20.78
N LYS A 232 -8.80 -9.82 20.65
CA LYS A 232 -8.62 -9.12 19.38
C LYS A 232 -9.68 -9.49 18.32
N PRO A 233 -10.99 -9.46 18.64
CA PRO A 233 -12.03 -9.83 17.68
C PRO A 233 -11.99 -8.90 16.46
N MET A 234 -12.31 -9.45 15.29
CA MET A 234 -12.40 -8.64 14.06
C MET A 234 -13.50 -7.58 14.20
N THR A 235 -13.18 -6.36 13.82
CA THR A 235 -14.19 -5.32 13.64
C THR A 235 -15.00 -5.58 12.37
N ALA A 236 -16.22 -5.07 12.32
CA ALA A 236 -17.09 -5.19 11.17
C ALA A 236 -18.02 -3.98 11.07
N VAL A 237 -18.48 -3.70 9.85
CA VAL A 237 -19.52 -2.70 9.57
C VAL A 237 -20.63 -3.33 8.72
N PRO A 238 -21.91 -2.94 8.92
CA PRO A 238 -22.99 -3.46 8.12
C PRO A 238 -22.80 -3.19 6.62
N LEU A 239 -23.03 -4.22 5.81
CA LEU A 239 -23.05 -4.17 4.35
C LEU A 239 -24.41 -4.70 3.88
N ILE A 240 -25.15 -3.87 3.15
CA ILE A 240 -26.44 -4.25 2.57
C ILE A 240 -26.32 -4.20 1.05
N ILE A 241 -26.75 -5.27 0.39
CA ILE A 241 -26.73 -5.40 -1.06
C ILE A 241 -28.17 -5.64 -1.50
N LYS A 242 -28.74 -4.71 -2.26
CA LYS A 242 -30.08 -4.86 -2.85
C LYS A 242 -29.92 -5.23 -4.31
N VAL A 243 -30.37 -6.42 -4.66
CA VAL A 243 -30.22 -7.00 -6.00
C VAL A 243 -31.46 -6.67 -6.81
N ASP A 244 -31.29 -6.13 -8.02
CA ASP A 244 -32.43 -5.93 -8.91
C ASP A 244 -32.87 -7.29 -9.49
N PRO A 245 -34.16 -7.66 -9.43
CA PRO A 245 -34.63 -8.97 -9.87
C PRO A 245 -34.63 -9.17 -11.39
N GLU A 246 -34.64 -8.08 -12.17
CA GLU A 246 -34.77 -8.13 -13.63
C GLU A 246 -33.49 -7.68 -14.34
N ASN A 247 -32.81 -6.70 -13.77
CA ASN A 247 -31.65 -6.05 -14.35
C ASN A 247 -30.36 -6.56 -13.71
N PRO A 248 -29.24 -6.62 -14.45
CA PRO A 248 -27.94 -7.03 -13.92
C PRO A 248 -27.29 -5.88 -13.14
N VAL A 249 -27.96 -5.40 -12.09
CA VAL A 249 -27.50 -4.30 -11.22
C VAL A 249 -27.78 -4.59 -9.75
N ALA A 250 -26.99 -3.98 -8.86
CA ALA A 250 -27.22 -4.02 -7.43
C ALA A 250 -26.90 -2.67 -6.76
N LEU A 251 -27.69 -2.29 -5.76
CA LEU A 251 -27.40 -1.17 -4.86
C LEU A 251 -26.56 -1.69 -3.69
N ILE A 252 -25.39 -1.09 -3.49
CA ILE A 252 -24.49 -1.38 -2.39
C ILE A 252 -24.62 -0.26 -1.35
N GLN A 253 -24.89 -0.62 -0.10
CA GLN A 253 -24.92 0.30 1.03
C GLN A 253 -23.90 -0.16 2.09
N VAL A 254 -22.96 0.71 2.44
CA VAL A 254 -21.97 0.49 3.50
C VAL A 254 -21.80 1.78 4.28
N GLN A 255 -22.12 1.75 5.57
CA GLN A 255 -22.14 2.95 6.44
C GLN A 255 -23.01 4.09 5.86
N ASP A 256 -22.43 5.27 5.63
CA ASP A 256 -23.08 6.45 5.03
C ASP A 256 -22.98 6.47 3.51
N LYS A 257 -22.40 5.43 2.89
CA LYS A 257 -22.19 5.35 1.43
C LYS A 257 -23.23 4.45 0.79
N GLU A 258 -23.75 4.91 -0.34
CA GLU A 258 -24.70 4.19 -1.18
C GLU A 258 -24.38 4.44 -2.66
N PHE A 259 -24.30 3.38 -3.46
CA PHE A 259 -24.04 3.46 -4.90
C PHE A 259 -24.58 2.23 -5.64
N ILE A 260 -24.87 2.37 -6.93
CA ILE A 260 -25.34 1.29 -7.80
C ILE A 260 -24.14 0.78 -8.63
N LEU A 261 -24.04 -0.54 -8.77
CA LEU A 261 -23.10 -1.18 -9.70
C LEU A 261 -23.87 -2.01 -10.73
N ARG A 262 -23.39 -2.00 -11.98
CA ARG A 262 -23.76 -2.94 -13.04
C ARG A 262 -22.86 -4.18 -12.98
N GLU A 263 -23.34 -5.31 -13.49
CA GLU A 263 -22.49 -6.50 -13.66
C GLU A 263 -21.22 -6.16 -14.46
N GLY A 264 -20.06 -6.53 -13.92
CA GLY A 264 -18.73 -6.20 -14.43
C GLY A 264 -18.16 -4.86 -13.95
N GLU A 265 -18.94 -4.01 -13.27
CA GLU A 265 -18.53 -2.68 -12.87
C GLU A 265 -17.77 -2.64 -11.55
N TRP A 266 -16.77 -1.74 -11.49
CA TRP A 266 -16.07 -1.37 -10.27
C TRP A 266 -16.62 -0.07 -9.70
N SER A 267 -16.77 0.00 -8.38
CA SER A 267 -16.98 1.28 -7.68
C SER A 267 -15.75 2.17 -7.76
N ASP A 268 -15.92 3.46 -7.44
CA ASP A 268 -14.83 4.31 -6.97
C ASP A 268 -14.27 3.80 -5.63
N TRP A 269 -13.20 4.42 -5.14
CA TRP A 269 -12.69 4.15 -3.80
C TRP A 269 -13.72 4.55 -2.74
N VAL A 270 -14.03 3.60 -1.86
CA VAL A 270 -14.98 3.77 -0.76
C VAL A 270 -14.21 3.80 0.55
N ASN A 271 -14.35 4.90 1.29
CA ASN A 271 -13.80 5.02 2.63
C ASN A 271 -14.70 4.30 3.63
N VAL A 272 -14.09 3.51 4.52
CA VAL A 272 -14.77 2.76 5.57
C VAL A 272 -14.09 2.98 6.92
N GLU A 273 -14.88 3.10 7.97
CA GLU A 273 -14.39 3.39 9.32
C GLU A 273 -14.81 2.29 10.32
N PHE A 274 -13.85 1.67 10.97
CA PHE A 274 -14.07 0.61 11.96
C PHE A 274 -13.81 1.14 13.36
N LYS A 275 -14.82 1.11 14.23
CA LYS A 275 -14.70 1.56 15.62
C LYS A 275 -13.99 0.51 16.47
N LEU A 276 -12.90 0.90 17.13
CA LEU A 276 -12.20 0.06 18.12
C LEU A 276 -12.80 0.27 19.52
N ILE A 277 -12.96 1.54 19.90
CA ILE A 277 -13.59 2.05 21.13
C ILE A 277 -14.31 3.37 20.80
N PRO A 278 -15.17 3.93 21.67
CA PRO A 278 -15.95 5.14 21.33
C PRO A 278 -15.13 6.34 20.80
N LEU A 279 -13.87 6.48 21.22
CA LEU A 279 -12.98 7.58 20.82
C LEU A 279 -11.89 7.19 19.80
N GLN A 280 -11.80 5.92 19.38
CA GLN A 280 -10.78 5.49 18.42
C GLN A 280 -11.34 4.59 17.32
N LYS A 281 -10.86 4.84 16.10
CA LYS A 281 -11.28 4.16 14.88
C LYS A 281 -10.09 3.89 13.96
N VAL A 282 -10.25 2.87 13.12
CA VAL A 282 -9.35 2.53 12.02
C VAL A 282 -10.07 2.87 10.72
N ASN A 283 -9.44 3.70 9.89
CA ASN A 283 -9.92 4.04 8.56
C ASN A 283 -9.31 3.12 7.50
N GLY A 284 -10.06 2.80 6.47
CA GLY A 284 -9.53 2.10 5.32
C GLY A 284 -10.23 2.51 4.04
N ILE A 285 -9.68 2.08 2.92
CA ILE A 285 -10.27 2.24 1.59
C ILE A 285 -10.39 0.91 0.88
N CYS A 286 -11.50 0.68 0.20
CA CYS A 286 -11.72 -0.50 -0.63
C CYS A 286 -12.50 -0.14 -1.90
N ARG A 287 -12.53 -1.07 -2.86
CA ARG A 287 -13.40 -1.01 -4.03
C ARG A 287 -14.26 -2.25 -4.10
N PHE A 288 -15.45 -2.08 -4.68
CA PHE A 288 -16.43 -3.13 -4.89
C PHE A 288 -16.47 -3.44 -6.39
N HIS A 289 -16.50 -4.72 -6.74
CA HIS A 289 -16.66 -5.21 -8.11
C HIS A 289 -17.84 -6.18 -8.14
N LEU A 290 -18.88 -5.81 -8.87
CA LEU A 290 -20.06 -6.65 -9.03
C LEU A 290 -19.81 -7.64 -10.16
N SER A 291 -19.19 -8.78 -9.85
CA SER A 291 -18.78 -9.75 -10.88
C SER A 291 -19.97 -10.47 -11.51
N LYS A 292 -21.01 -10.77 -10.73
CA LYS A 292 -22.23 -11.45 -11.20
C LYS A 292 -23.46 -10.99 -10.41
N VAL A 293 -24.61 -10.88 -11.07
CA VAL A 293 -25.90 -10.57 -10.42
C VAL A 293 -26.86 -11.75 -10.47
N HIS A 294 -27.01 -12.35 -11.66
CA HIS A 294 -27.93 -13.47 -11.94
C HIS A 294 -27.20 -14.65 -12.57
N PRO A 295 -27.57 -15.92 -12.28
CA PRO A 295 -28.65 -16.36 -11.38
C PRO A 295 -28.25 -16.38 -9.89
N TYR A 296 -27.02 -15.96 -9.57
CA TYR A 296 -26.50 -15.79 -8.23
C TYR A 296 -25.65 -14.52 -8.18
N LEU A 297 -25.57 -13.92 -7.00
CA LEU A 297 -24.72 -12.76 -6.76
C LEU A 297 -23.27 -13.22 -6.58
N GLU A 298 -22.34 -12.48 -7.18
CA GLU A 298 -20.92 -12.50 -6.83
C GLU A 298 -20.43 -11.04 -6.73
N LEU A 299 -20.05 -10.65 -5.52
CA LEU A 299 -19.51 -9.32 -5.22
C LEU A 299 -18.11 -9.49 -4.64
N TYR A 300 -17.11 -9.02 -5.37
CA TYR A 300 -15.74 -8.93 -4.90
C TYR A 300 -15.53 -7.57 -4.24
N VAL A 301 -14.88 -7.56 -3.08
CA VAL A 301 -14.40 -6.35 -2.41
C VAL A 301 -12.91 -6.49 -2.26
N THR A 302 -12.15 -5.49 -2.71
CA THR A 302 -10.69 -5.46 -2.53
C THR A 302 -10.33 -5.65 -1.05
N PRO A 303 -9.08 -5.97 -0.73
CA PRO A 303 -8.59 -5.78 0.63
C PRO A 303 -8.93 -4.36 1.10
N VAL A 304 -9.23 -4.22 2.39
CA VAL A 304 -9.43 -2.91 2.97
C VAL A 304 -8.04 -2.33 3.25
N ASN A 305 -7.57 -1.48 2.35
CA ASN A 305 -6.22 -0.95 2.39
C ASN A 305 -6.13 0.23 3.36
N ILE A 306 -4.92 0.52 3.84
CA ILE A 306 -4.62 1.75 4.56
C ILE A 306 -4.87 2.93 3.61
N ASP A 307 -5.60 3.95 4.07
CA ASP A 307 -5.81 5.18 3.31
C ASP A 307 -4.50 5.99 3.28
N PRO A 308 -3.84 6.17 2.12
CA PRO A 308 -2.57 6.90 2.05
C PRO A 308 -2.74 8.40 2.39
N SER A 309 -3.96 8.95 2.38
CA SER A 309 -4.23 10.32 2.82
C SER A 309 -4.37 10.44 4.34
N LYS A 310 -4.60 9.32 5.04
CA LYS A 310 -4.79 9.23 6.50
C LYS A 310 -4.15 7.93 7.03
N PRO A 311 -2.83 7.76 6.90
CA PRO A 311 -2.17 6.52 7.27
C PRO A 311 -2.28 6.29 8.78
N ILE A 312 -2.55 5.03 9.15
CA ILE A 312 -2.77 4.59 10.55
C ILE A 312 -1.49 4.04 11.16
N LEU A 313 -0.53 3.70 10.30
CA LEU A 313 0.83 3.30 10.60
C LEU A 313 1.74 4.37 9.95
N PRO A 314 2.92 4.66 10.52
CA PRO A 314 3.81 5.72 10.04
C PRO A 314 4.16 5.63 8.56
#